data_AF-A0A2U9IET5-F1
#
_entry.id   AF-A0A2U9IET5-F1
#
_cell.length_a   1.000
_cell.length_b   1.000
_cell.length_c   1.000
_cell.angle_alpha   90.00
_cell.angle_beta   90.00
_cell.angle_gamma   90.00
#
_symmetry.space_group_name_H-M   'P 1'
#
loop_
_entity.id
_entity.type
_entity.pdbx_description
1 polymer ?
#
loop_
_entity_poly.entity_id
_entity_poly.type
_entity_poly.pdbx_seq_one_letter_code
_entity_poly.pdbx_strand_id
1 'polypeptide(L)'
;MRSNFNERGFKPQRNQFSDNEPKPLPLGEKCNYLCPYFRCNKRALMIQTKYAKGSPYKVGFCRWVGDTCITGDCQYAYCEKRALLPGNKCAFAVNKKDGNKDDLEKELKEEDDYENKVKELISKKLGKKDVDLI
;
A
#
# COMPACT_ATOMS: atom_id res chain seq x y z
N MET A 1 57.04 6.97 -10.93
CA MET A 1 56.22 5.92 -10.26
C MET A 1 55.73 6.46 -8.93
N ARG A 2 54.43 6.73 -8.76
CA ARG A 2 53.68 6.67 -7.48
C ARG A 2 52.20 7.00 -7.71
N SER A 3 51.47 5.93 -7.99
CA SER A 3 50.11 5.56 -7.56
C SER A 3 49.01 6.63 -7.47
N ASN A 4 48.09 6.58 -8.44
CA ASN A 4 46.74 7.14 -8.37
C ASN A 4 45.93 6.44 -7.25
N PHE A 5 45.57 7.15 -6.20
CA PHE A 5 44.58 6.70 -5.23
C PHE A 5 43.18 7.02 -5.75
N ASN A 6 42.51 5.99 -6.26
CA ASN A 6 41.16 6.05 -6.79
C ASN A 6 40.18 5.84 -5.62
N GLU A 7 39.65 6.93 -5.05
CA GLU A 7 38.63 6.89 -4.00
C GLU A 7 37.29 6.42 -4.61
N ARG A 8 37.03 5.11 -4.53
CA ARG A 8 35.70 4.55 -4.78
C ARG A 8 34.79 4.90 -3.60
N GLY A 9 34.20 6.09 -3.65
CA GLY A 9 33.12 6.47 -2.74
C GLY A 9 31.94 5.52 -2.90
N PHE A 10 31.71 4.68 -1.88
CA PHE A 10 30.50 3.89 -1.73
C PHE A 10 29.35 4.88 -1.49
N LYS A 11 28.60 5.25 -2.53
CA LYS A 11 27.38 6.06 -2.37
C LYS A 11 26.31 5.14 -1.77
N PRO A 12 25.89 5.32 -0.50
CA PRO A 12 24.73 4.59 -0.01
C PRO A 12 23.55 5.00 -0.90
N GLN A 13 22.91 4.03 -1.55
CA GLN A 13 21.66 4.27 -2.25
C GLN A 13 20.64 4.72 -1.20
N ARG A 14 20.50 6.03 -1.06
CA ARG A 14 19.44 6.66 -0.28
C ARG A 14 18.16 6.29 -1.01
N ASN A 15 17.49 5.25 -0.53
CA ASN A 15 16.15 4.89 -0.97
C ASN A 15 15.36 6.19 -1.08
N GLN A 16 14.98 6.58 -2.29
CA GLN A 16 14.16 7.75 -2.54
C GLN A 16 12.78 7.41 -1.97
N PHE A 17 12.60 7.61 -0.67
CA PHE A 17 11.29 7.70 -0.06
C PHE A 17 10.57 8.80 -0.83
N SER A 18 9.57 8.43 -1.63
CA SER A 18 8.79 9.44 -2.35
C SER A 18 8.16 10.36 -1.30
N ASP A 19 8.47 11.65 -1.39
CA ASP A 19 7.99 12.68 -0.44
C ASP A 19 6.44 12.82 -0.42
N ASN A 20 5.76 12.04 -1.26
CA ASN A 20 4.31 12.03 -1.42
C ASN A 20 3.59 10.93 -0.62
N GLU A 21 4.29 10.02 0.07
CA GLU A 21 3.62 8.97 0.83
C GLU A 21 3.13 9.49 2.20
N PRO A 22 1.82 9.45 2.48
CA PRO A 22 1.23 9.99 3.71
C PRO A 22 1.65 9.14 4.91
N LYS A 23 2.55 9.70 5.73
CA LYS A 23 2.93 9.13 7.03
C LYS A 23 1.99 9.61 8.12
N PRO A 24 1.57 8.76 9.08
CA PRO A 24 1.87 7.34 9.23
C PRO A 24 0.93 6.43 8.43
N LEU A 25 1.54 5.39 7.85
CA LEU A 25 0.86 4.32 7.14
C LEU A 25 0.01 3.48 8.10
N PRO A 26 -1.06 2.81 7.59
CA PRO A 26 -1.80 1.80 8.34
C PRO A 26 -0.86 0.78 9.01
N LEU A 27 -1.22 0.33 10.20
CA LEU A 27 -0.43 -0.65 10.95
C LEU A 27 -0.73 -2.04 10.37
N GLY A 28 0.04 -2.44 9.36
CA GLY A 28 -0.30 -3.59 8.52
C GLY A 28 -1.54 -3.28 7.68
N GLU A 29 -2.53 -4.18 7.69
CA GLU A 29 -3.80 -3.99 6.97
C GLU A 29 -4.80 -3.08 7.69
N LYS A 30 -4.56 -2.75 8.97
CA LYS A 30 -5.54 -2.04 9.80
C LYS A 30 -5.34 -0.52 9.79
N CYS A 31 -6.45 0.21 9.83
CA CYS A 31 -6.40 1.65 10.03
C CYS A 31 -5.80 1.99 11.42
N ASN A 32 -5.15 3.15 11.50
CA ASN A 32 -4.60 3.68 12.75
C ASN A 32 -5.09 5.13 12.93
N TYR A 33 -5.29 5.58 14.18
CA TYR A 33 -5.78 6.94 14.49
C TYR A 33 -4.78 8.06 14.16
N LEU A 34 -3.52 7.75 13.87
CA LEU A 34 -2.53 8.73 13.42
C LEU A 34 -2.53 8.88 11.89
N CYS A 35 -3.24 8.02 11.15
CA CYS A 35 -3.27 8.06 9.69
C CYS A 35 -3.75 9.43 9.21
N PRO A 36 -3.07 10.06 8.23
CA PRO A 36 -3.40 11.42 7.79
C PRO A 36 -4.81 11.57 7.23
N TYR A 37 -5.44 10.49 6.79
CA TYR A 37 -6.80 10.47 6.25
C TYR A 37 -7.85 9.93 7.22
N PHE A 38 -7.45 9.46 8.40
CA PHE A 38 -8.39 8.96 9.38
C PHE A 38 -9.10 10.14 10.07
N ARG A 39 -10.43 10.09 10.10
CA ARG A 39 -11.30 11.14 10.66
C ARG A 39 -12.40 10.51 11.50
N CYS A 40 -12.93 11.31 12.43
CA CYS A 40 -14.13 10.98 13.18
C CYS A 40 -15.17 12.08 12.97
N ASN A 41 -16.46 11.70 13.00
CA ASN A 41 -17.56 12.65 12.99
C ASN A 41 -17.44 13.67 14.13
N LYS A 42 -17.98 14.88 13.90
CA LYS A 42 -17.93 16.01 14.85
C LYS A 42 -16.49 16.39 15.27
N ARG A 43 -15.47 16.02 14.47
CA ARG A 43 -14.05 16.18 14.82
C ARG A 43 -13.74 15.60 16.21
N ALA A 44 -14.34 14.47 16.56
CA ALA A 44 -14.24 13.90 17.90
C ALA A 44 -12.83 13.40 18.25
N LEU A 45 -12.03 13.00 17.26
CA LEU A 45 -10.65 12.53 17.46
C LEU A 45 -9.73 13.67 17.92
N MET A 46 -9.01 13.43 19.00
CA MET A 46 -7.94 14.27 19.53
C MET A 46 -6.72 13.39 19.79
N ILE A 47 -5.53 13.85 19.40
CA ILE A 47 -4.28 13.15 19.69
C ILE A 47 -3.67 13.73 20.95
N GLN A 48 -3.50 12.90 21.97
CA GLN A 48 -2.87 13.25 23.24
C GLN A 48 -1.49 12.60 23.33
N THR A 49 -0.56 13.27 24.00
CA THR A 49 0.73 12.67 24.37
C THR A 49 0.62 12.16 25.80
N LYS A 50 0.81 10.86 26.00
CA LYS A 50 0.91 10.22 27.32
C LYS A 50 2.36 9.79 27.56
N TYR A 51 2.70 9.52 28.81
CA TYR A 51 4.03 9.06 29.19
C TYR A 51 3.93 7.68 29.81
N ALA A 52 4.73 6.74 29.32
CA ALA A 52 4.88 5.42 29.90
C ALA A 52 6.35 5.23 30.25
N LYS A 53 6.65 5.01 31.53
CA LYS A 53 8.04 4.84 32.03
C LYS A 53 8.99 5.97 31.56
N GLY A 54 8.49 7.21 31.50
CA GLY A 54 9.26 8.37 31.05
C GLY A 54 9.34 8.56 29.53
N SER A 55 8.87 7.62 28.71
CA SER A 55 8.84 7.76 27.25
C SER A 55 7.49 8.33 26.77
N PRO A 56 7.48 9.42 25.97
CA PRO A 56 6.26 9.96 25.40
C PRO A 56 5.72 9.08 24.27
N TYR A 57 4.42 8.82 24.28
CA TYR A 57 3.72 8.10 23.21
C TYR A 57 2.39 8.78 22.88
N LYS A 58 1.97 8.69 21.61
CA LYS A 58 0.73 9.32 21.12
C LYS A 58 -0.45 8.37 21.25
N VAL A 59 -1.53 8.87 21.84
CA VAL A 59 -2.79 8.14 22.05
C VAL A 59 -3.93 8.91 21.40
N GLY A 60 -4.78 8.21 20.65
CA GLY A 60 -6.04 8.77 20.15
C GLY A 60 -7.08 8.79 21.27
N PHE A 61 -7.75 9.93 21.45
CA PHE A 61 -8.81 10.14 22.42
C PHE A 61 -10.07 10.68 21.74
N CYS A 62 -11.23 10.13 22.07
CA CYS A 62 -12.52 10.57 21.56
C CYS A 62 -13.13 11.61 22.50
N ARG A 63 -13.16 12.88 22.10
CA ARG A 63 -13.74 13.97 22.90
C ARG A 63 -15.25 13.88 23.07
N TRP A 64 -15.94 13.16 22.18
CA TRP A 64 -17.38 13.04 22.25
C TRP A 64 -17.82 11.99 23.27
N VAL A 65 -17.13 10.84 23.33
CA VAL A 65 -17.40 9.76 24.28
C VAL A 65 -16.64 9.95 25.60
N GLY A 66 -15.46 10.57 25.55
CA GLY A 66 -14.57 10.71 26.70
C GLY A 66 -13.64 9.52 26.94
N ASP A 67 -13.38 8.69 25.93
CA ASP A 67 -12.58 7.46 26.05
C ASP A 67 -11.53 7.33 24.92
N THR A 68 -10.64 6.34 25.05
CA THR A 68 -9.59 5.98 24.11
C THR A 68 -10.17 5.61 22.75
N CYS A 69 -9.53 6.09 21.68
CA CYS A 69 -9.99 5.83 20.31
C CYS A 69 -9.77 4.37 19.92
N ILE A 70 -10.86 3.67 19.58
CA ILE A 70 -10.86 2.31 19.02
C ILE A 70 -10.61 2.27 17.50
N THR A 71 -10.21 3.39 16.91
CA THR A 71 -9.88 3.51 15.47
C THR A 71 -11.04 3.10 14.55
N GLY A 72 -10.82 2.30 13.50
CA GLY A 72 -11.79 1.99 12.46
C GLY A 72 -12.88 1.01 12.89
N ASP A 73 -12.82 0.48 14.12
CA ASP A 73 -13.92 -0.27 14.71
C ASP A 73 -15.05 0.64 15.20
N CYS A 74 -14.80 1.96 15.26
CA CYS A 74 -15.82 2.94 15.62
C CYS A 74 -16.78 3.22 14.46
N GLN A 75 -18.09 3.12 14.71
CA GLN A 75 -19.15 3.44 13.74
C GLN A 75 -19.09 4.88 13.21
N TYR A 76 -18.51 5.80 13.99
CA TYR A 76 -18.37 7.21 13.64
C TYR A 76 -17.02 7.56 13.01
N ALA A 77 -16.14 6.57 12.81
CA ALA A 77 -14.89 6.73 12.10
C ALA A 77 -15.10 6.60 10.59
N TYR A 78 -14.34 7.37 9.82
CA TYR A 78 -14.30 7.25 8.37
C TYR A 78 -12.92 7.64 7.85
N CYS A 79 -12.61 7.15 6.65
CA CYS A 79 -11.45 7.60 5.90
C CYS A 79 -11.87 8.72 4.94
N GLU A 80 -11.13 9.83 4.96
CA GLU A 80 -11.32 10.95 4.03
C GLU A 80 -11.20 10.50 2.56
N LYS A 81 -10.33 9.51 2.30
CA LYS A 81 -10.16 8.87 0.99
C LYS A 81 -11.09 7.67 0.75
N ARG A 82 -12.09 7.44 1.61
CA ARG A 82 -13.05 6.32 1.52
C ARG A 82 -12.41 4.92 1.47
N ALA A 83 -11.25 4.76 2.11
CA ALA A 83 -10.52 3.50 2.15
C ALA A 83 -10.73 2.67 3.44
N LEU A 84 -11.64 3.07 4.33
CA LEU A 84 -11.95 2.30 5.54
C LEU A 84 -12.98 1.22 5.21
N LEU A 85 -12.57 -0.03 5.32
CA LEU A 85 -13.41 -1.22 5.13
C LEU A 85 -13.92 -1.73 6.49
N PRO A 86 -15.01 -2.53 6.50
CA PRO A 86 -15.49 -3.20 7.72
C PRO A 86 -14.39 -4.00 8.43
N GLY A 87 -14.42 -4.02 9.76
CA GLY A 87 -13.39 -4.67 10.58
C GLY A 87 -12.06 -3.90 10.63
N ASN A 88 -12.11 -2.56 10.53
CA ASN A 88 -10.97 -1.67 10.68
C ASN A 88 -9.84 -1.92 9.65
N LYS A 89 -10.18 -2.40 8.45
CA LYS A 89 -9.22 -2.65 7.37
C LYS A 89 -9.07 -1.43 6.46
N CYS A 90 -7.87 -1.23 5.93
CA CYS A 90 -7.56 -0.15 4.99
C CYS A 90 -7.43 -0.71 3.57
N ALA A 91 -8.28 -0.30 2.64
CA ALA A 91 -8.25 -0.75 1.25
C ALA A 91 -6.88 -0.48 0.58
N PHE A 92 -6.24 0.65 0.89
CA PHE A 92 -4.89 0.94 0.37
C PHE A 92 -3.82 -0.02 0.90
N ALA A 93 -3.97 -0.50 2.14
CA ALA A 93 -3.03 -1.45 2.72
C ALA A 93 -3.21 -2.86 2.16
N VAL A 94 -4.48 -3.28 2.04
CA VAL A 94 -4.86 -4.58 1.46
C VAL A 94 -4.39 -4.65 0.02
N ASN A 95 -4.73 -3.67 -0.81
CA ASN A 95 -4.33 -3.64 -2.21
C ASN A 95 -2.81 -3.52 -2.41
N LYS A 96 -2.07 -2.89 -1.49
CA LYS A 96 -0.59 -2.85 -1.55
C LYS A 96 0.03 -4.19 -1.20
N LYS A 97 -0.65 -5.02 -0.40
CA LYS A 97 -0.22 -6.36 -0.04
C LYS A 97 -0.54 -7.36 -1.15
N ASP A 98 -1.75 -7.26 -1.73
CA ASP A 98 -2.20 -8.14 -2.82
C ASP A 98 -1.57 -7.72 -4.16
N GLY A 99 -1.28 -6.43 -4.33
CA GLY A 99 -0.58 -5.86 -5.47
C GLY A 99 0.92 -6.08 -5.43
N ASN A 100 1.36 -7.31 -5.16
CA ASN A 100 2.64 -7.76 -5.69
C ASN A 100 2.49 -7.70 -7.22
N LYS A 101 2.86 -6.57 -7.82
CA LYS A 101 2.69 -6.28 -9.26
C LYS A 101 3.24 -7.40 -10.16
N ASP A 102 4.16 -8.18 -9.61
CA ASP A 102 4.73 -9.37 -10.23
C ASP A 102 3.69 -10.43 -10.63
N ASP A 103 2.57 -10.57 -9.91
CA ASP A 103 1.55 -11.61 -10.21
C ASP A 103 0.58 -11.17 -11.31
N LEU A 104 0.15 -9.90 -11.33
CA LEU A 104 -0.75 -9.39 -12.37
C LEU A 104 -0.04 -9.28 -13.74
N GLU A 105 1.22 -8.83 -13.76
CA GLU A 105 2.03 -8.83 -14.99
C GLU A 105 2.38 -10.25 -15.45
N LYS A 106 2.45 -11.22 -14.54
CA LYS A 106 2.66 -12.62 -14.89
C LYS A 106 1.44 -13.24 -15.53
N GLU A 107 0.25 -13.07 -14.95
CA GLU A 107 -0.99 -13.62 -15.51
C GLU A 107 -1.25 -13.09 -16.93
N LEU A 108 -1.05 -11.78 -17.16
CA LEU A 108 -1.18 -11.18 -18.50
C LEU A 108 -0.17 -11.77 -19.50
N LYS A 109 1.08 -12.02 -19.07
CA LYS A 109 2.10 -12.66 -19.93
C LYS A 109 1.77 -14.12 -20.22
N GLU A 110 1.22 -14.86 -19.25
CA GLU A 110 0.83 -16.26 -19.44
C GLU A 110 -0.35 -16.39 -20.41
N GLU A 111 -1.31 -15.46 -20.39
CA GLU A 111 -2.39 -15.39 -21.38
C GLU A 111 -1.86 -15.08 -22.79
N ASP A 112 -0.99 -14.08 -22.93
CA ASP A 112 -0.36 -13.73 -24.22
C ASP A 112 0.45 -14.90 -24.81
N ASP A 113 1.23 -15.61 -23.99
CA ASP A 113 2.02 -16.77 -24.41
C ASP A 113 1.14 -17.96 -24.82
N TYR A 114 0.00 -18.15 -24.17
CA TYR A 114 -0.96 -19.19 -24.52
C TYR A 114 -1.65 -18.87 -25.86
N GLU A 115 -2.11 -17.64 -26.06
CA GLU A 115 -2.69 -17.20 -27.33
C GLU A 115 -1.72 -17.38 -28.49
N ASN A 116 -0.45 -16.99 -28.31
CA ASN A 116 0.57 -17.10 -29.34
C ASN A 116 0.81 -18.56 -29.74
N LYS A 117 0.87 -19.49 -28.77
CA LYS A 117 1.00 -20.94 -29.05
C LYS A 117 -0.22 -21.50 -29.79
N VAL A 118 -1.43 -21.08 -29.42
CA VAL A 118 -2.65 -21.52 -30.09
C VAL A 118 -2.67 -21.01 -31.54
N LYS A 119 -2.33 -19.73 -31.77
CA LYS A 119 -2.20 -19.14 -33.12
C LYS A 119 -1.14 -19.88 -33.95
N GLU A 120 -0.02 -20.28 -33.35
CA GLU A 120 1.02 -21.06 -34.02
C GLU A 120 0.56 -22.48 -34.40
N LEU A 121 -0.18 -23.17 -33.52
CA LEU A 121 -0.72 -24.50 -33.80
C LEU A 121 -1.80 -24.46 -34.89
N ILE A 122 -2.68 -23.45 -34.83
CA ILE A 122 -3.75 -23.24 -35.81
C ILE A 122 -3.17 -22.90 -37.18
N SER A 123 -2.20 -21.98 -37.24
CA SER A 123 -1.53 -21.60 -38.50
C SER A 123 -0.77 -22.77 -39.13
N LYS A 124 -0.08 -23.59 -38.34
CA LYS A 124 0.60 -24.82 -38.83
C LYS A 124 -0.38 -25.88 -39.35
N LYS A 125 -1.56 -26.01 -38.75
CA LYS A 125 -2.53 -27.07 -39.10
C LYS A 125 -3.50 -26.68 -40.21
N LEU A 126 -3.87 -25.41 -40.32
CA LEU A 126 -4.88 -24.90 -41.27
C LEU A 126 -4.31 -24.01 -42.38
N GLY A 127 -3.04 -23.61 -42.31
CA GLY A 127 -2.36 -22.83 -43.35
C GLY A 127 -2.87 -21.39 -43.53
N LYS A 128 -3.79 -20.93 -42.68
CA LYS A 128 -4.31 -19.55 -42.67
C LYS A 128 -3.51 -18.73 -41.67
N LYS A 129 -2.92 -17.63 -42.15
CA LYS A 129 -2.01 -16.78 -41.36
C LYS A 129 -2.71 -15.77 -40.45
N ASP A 130 -3.99 -15.49 -40.70
CA ASP A 130 -4.75 -14.49 -39.95
C ASP A 130 -6.01 -15.16 -39.38
N VAL A 131 -5.95 -15.55 -38.10
CA VAL A 131 -7.11 -16.06 -37.36
C VAL A 131 -7.21 -15.23 -36.09
N ASP A 132 -8.10 -14.24 -36.12
CA ASP A 132 -8.46 -13.48 -34.92
C ASP A 132 -9.33 -14.38 -34.04
N LEU A 133 -8.82 -14.73 -32.87
CA LEU A 133 -9.59 -15.39 -31.82
C LEU A 133 -10.42 -14.30 -31.12
N ILE A 134 -11.72 -14.26 -31.43
CA ILE A 134 -12.72 -13.34 -30.82
C ILE A 134 -13.09 -13.83 -29.43
#